data_AF-A0A8A4ZET9-F1
#
_entry.id   AF-A0A8A4ZET9-F1
#
_cell.length_a   1.000
_cell.length_b   1.000
_cell.length_c   1.000
_cell.angle_alpha   90.00
_cell.angle_beta   90.00
_cell.angle_gamma   90.00
#
_symmetry.space_group_name_H-M   'P 1'
#
loop_
_entity.id
_entity.type
_entity.pdbx_description
1 polymer ?
#
loop_
_entity_poly.entity_id
_entity_poly.type
_entity_poly.pdbx_seq_one_letter_code
_entity_poly.pdbx_strand_id
1 'polypeptide(L)' 'MAELERARAAKERLRAQLAGRRGIAGIGITRTDDGFGLQVNVAAGADGAGLPATINGVAVRVQLAGTIVPLRAGA' A
#
# COMPACT_ATOMS: atom_id res chain seq x y z
N MET A 1 -10.80 6.82 17.04
CA MET A 1 -9.78 7.89 16.80
C MET A 1 -8.35 7.33 16.73
N ALA A 2 -7.93 6.37 17.58
CA ALA A 2 -6.53 5.90 17.61
C ALA A 2 -6.09 4.99 16.44
N GLU A 3 -7.00 4.20 15.88
CA GLU A 3 -6.63 3.14 14.92
C GLU A 3 -6.37 3.65 13.50
N LEU A 4 -7.13 4.65 13.05
CA LEU A 4 -6.88 5.31 11.76
C LEU A 4 -5.55 6.09 11.78
N GLU A 5 -5.24 6.74 12.89
CA GLU A 5 -3.94 7.41 13.08
C GLU A 5 -2.79 6.40 13.10
N ARG A 6 -2.99 5.23 13.71
CA ARG A 6 -2.04 4.11 13.64
C ARG A 6 -1.84 3.63 12.19
N ALA A 7 -2.92 3.48 11.43
CA ALA A 7 -2.86 3.13 10.01
C ALA A 7 -2.14 4.21 9.17
N ARG A 8 -2.37 5.50 9.45
CA ARG A 8 -1.64 6.61 8.81
C ARG A 8 -0.15 6.58 9.12
N ALA A 9 0.23 6.39 10.39
CA ALA A 9 1.64 6.28 10.77
C ALA A 9 2.30 5.05 10.14
N ALA A 10 1.61 3.92 10.08
CA ALA A 10 2.08 2.72 9.38
C ALA A 10 2.23 2.96 7.87
N LYS A 11 1.29 3.68 7.24
CA LYS A 11 1.35 4.06 5.82
C LYS A 11 2.58 4.88 5.51
N GLU A 12 2.86 5.93 6.29
CA GLU A 12 4.03 6.80 6.05
C GLU A 12 5.34 6.02 6.22
N ARG A 13 5.40 5.12 7.20
CA ARG A 13 6.57 4.25 7.40
C ARG A 13 6.75 3.25 6.25
N LEU A 14 5.67 2.62 5.81
CA LEU A 14 5.68 1.71 4.65
C LEU A 14 6.08 2.47 3.38
N ARG A 15 5.59 3.70 3.20
CA ARG A 15 5.97 4.58 2.10
C ARG A 15 7.45 4.91 2.12
N ALA A 16 8.03 5.19 3.29
CA ALA A 16 9.46 5.43 3.43
C ALA A 16 10.29 4.17 3.13
N GLN A 17 9.86 2.99 3.57
CA GLN A 17 10.53 1.72 3.28
C GLN A 17 10.46 1.33 1.81
N LEU A 18 9.36 1.65 1.13
CA LEU A 18 9.15 1.37 -0.29
C LEU A 18 9.58 2.51 -1.21
N ALA A 19 10.09 3.61 -0.66
CA ALA A 19 10.60 4.72 -1.45
C ALA A 19 11.73 4.24 -2.37
N GLY A 20 11.56 4.44 -3.68
CA GLY A 20 12.53 4.01 -4.69
C GLY A 20 12.39 2.54 -5.13
N ARG A 21 11.50 1.75 -4.52
CA ARG A 21 11.21 0.39 -5.00
C ARG A 21 10.36 0.47 -6.27
N ARG A 22 10.91 -0.01 -7.39
CA ARG A 22 10.16 -0.15 -8.65
C ARG A 22 9.07 -1.21 -8.48
N GLY A 23 7.94 -1.02 -9.16
CA GLY A 23 6.82 -1.96 -9.14
C GLY A 23 5.73 -1.66 -8.10
N ILE A 24 5.95 -0.70 -7.19
CA ILE A 24 4.89 -0.22 -6.30
C ILE A 24 4.08 0.86 -7.02
N ALA A 25 2.81 0.55 -7.30
CA ALA A 25 1.89 1.44 -7.99
C ALA A 25 1.17 2.41 -7.02
N GLY A 26 1.03 2.04 -5.75
CA GLY A 26 0.48 2.93 -4.73
C GLY A 26 0.32 2.30 -3.35
N ILE A 27 0.18 3.14 -2.32
CA ILE A 27 -0.05 2.71 -0.93
C ILE A 27 -1.26 3.46 -0.38
N GLY A 28 -2.28 2.71 0.01
CA GLY A 28 -3.54 3.20 0.57
C GLY A 28 -3.82 2.65 1.97
N ILE A 29 -4.85 3.21 2.61
CA ILE A 29 -5.47 2.63 3.80
C ILE A 29 -6.75 1.95 3.32
N THR A 30 -6.99 0.74 3.79
CA THR A 30 -8.18 -0.04 3.46
C THR A 30 -8.85 -0.52 4.75
N ARG A 31 -10.12 -0.93 4.65
CA ARG A 31 -10.82 -1.55 5.77
C ARG A 31 -10.61 -3.05 5.72
N THR A 32 -10.32 -3.64 6.87
CA THR A 32 -10.18 -5.08 7.07
C THR A 32 -11.23 -5.56 8.05
N ASP A 33 -11.43 -6.87 8.14
CA ASP A 33 -12.36 -7.46 9.11
C ASP A 33 -11.99 -7.07 10.56
N ASP A 34 -10.68 -6.93 10.83
CA ASP A 34 -10.14 -6.53 12.12
C ASP A 34 -9.98 -5.01 12.33
N GLY A 35 -10.47 -4.17 11.41
CA GLY A 35 -10.36 -2.70 11.54
C GLY A 35 -9.76 -1.99 10.31
N PHE A 36 -8.64 -1.29 10.50
CA PHE A 36 -7.94 -0.59 9.41
C PHE A 36 -6.63 -1.29 9.05
N GLY A 37 -6.43 -1.53 7.76
CA GLY A 37 -5.22 -2.09 7.17
C GLY A 37 -4.59 -1.16 6.14
N LEU A 38 -3.43 -1.55 5.62
CA LEU A 38 -2.78 -0.95 4.48
C LEU A 38 -3.00 -1.79 3.24
N GLN A 39 -3.17 -1.11 2.11
CA GLN A 39 -3.22 -1.74 0.80
C GLN A 39 -2.03 -1.26 -0.02
N VAL A 40 -1.23 -2.20 -0.52
CA VAL A 40 -0.14 -1.93 -1.44
C VAL A 40 -0.52 -2.45 -2.82
N ASN A 41 -0.66 -1.51 -3.75
CA ASN A 41 -0.90 -1.84 -5.14
C ASN A 41 0.44 -2.07 -5.84
N VAL A 42 0.57 -3.21 -6.50
CA VAL A 42 1.78 -3.59 -7.24
C VAL A 42 1.49 -3.77 -8.73
N ALA A 43 2.51 -3.53 -9.55
CA ALA A 43 2.42 -3.65 -11.00
C ALA A 43 2.49 -5.12 -11.45
N ALA A 44 3.37 -5.92 -10.85
CA ALA A 44 3.46 -7.36 -11.07
C ALA A 44 3.43 -8.13 -9.73
N GLY A 45 3.03 -9.40 -9.78
CA GLY A 45 2.99 -10.25 -8.56
C GLY A 45 4.36 -10.39 -7.88
N ALA A 46 5.43 -10.43 -8.68
CA ALA A 46 6.81 -10.47 -8.19
C ALA A 46 7.20 -9.22 -7.39
N ASP A 47 6.61 -8.06 -7.69
CA ASP A 47 6.91 -6.81 -6.96
C ASP A 47 6.35 -6.81 -5.53
N GLY A 48 5.33 -7.64 -5.30
CA GLY A 48 4.76 -7.89 -3.97
C GLY A 48 5.61 -8.84 -3.11
N ALA A 49 6.57 -9.55 -3.71
CA ALA A 49 7.40 -10.51 -2.98
C ALA A 49 8.27 -9.78 -1.92
N GLY A 50 8.26 -10.29 -0.69
CA GLY A 50 9.02 -9.69 0.41
C GLY A 50 8.41 -8.42 1.00
N LEU A 51 7.17 -8.07 0.66
CA LEU A 51 6.41 -7.11 1.46
C LEU A 51 5.99 -7.75 2.78
N PRO A 52 6.13 -7.05 3.92
CA PRO A 52 5.69 -7.57 5.20
C PRO A 52 4.17 -7.70 5.21
N ALA A 53 3.64 -8.78 5.79
CA ALA A 53 2.20 -8.97 5.96
C ALA A 53 1.58 -8.04 7.03
N THR A 54 2.42 -7.47 7.91
CA THR A 54 2.00 -6.53 8.96
C THR A 54 3.08 -5.48 9.22
N ILE A 55 2.69 -4.25 9.57
CA ILE A 55 3.60 -3.18 10.02
C ILE A 55 2.99 -2.50 11.24
N ASN A 56 3.72 -2.44 12.36
CA ASN A 56 3.25 -1.87 13.62
C ASN A 56 1.88 -2.44 14.06
N GLY A 57 1.65 -3.73 13.79
CA GLY A 57 0.38 -4.42 14.07
C GLY A 57 -0.75 -4.10 13.08
N VAL A 58 -0.51 -3.31 12.03
CA VAL A 58 -1.47 -3.02 10.97
C VAL A 58 -1.27 -4.02 9.83
N ALA A 59 -2.34 -4.71 9.43
CA ALA A 59 -2.30 -5.67 8.33
C ALA A 59 -1.97 -4.99 7.00
N VAL A 60 -1.11 -5.61 6.19
CA VAL A 60 -0.72 -5.13 4.87
C VAL A 60 -1.22 -6.13 3.83
N ARG A 61 -2.12 -5.66 2.98
CA ARG A 61 -2.65 -6.42 1.86
C ARG A 61 -1.97 -5.99 0.58
N VAL A 62 -1.43 -6.96 -0.16
CA VAL A 62 -0.89 -6.72 -1.49
C VAL A 62 -1.98 -6.98 -2.52
N GLN A 63 -2.19 -6.04 -3.44
CA GLN A 63 -3.12 -6.17 -4.55
C GLN A 63 -2.39 -5.92 -5.87
N LEU A 64 -2.58 -6.83 -6.82
CA LEU A 64 -2.11 -6.63 -8.19
C LEU A 64 -3.03 -5.62 -8.86
N ALA A 65 -2.51 -4.44 -9.18
CA ALA A 65 -3.22 -3.37 -9.87
C ALA A 65 -2.79 -3.24 -11.34
N GLY A 66 -1.64 -3.82 -11.71
CA GLY A 66 -1.03 -3.59 -13.02
C GLY A 66 -0.36 -2.23 -13.14
N THR A 67 0.04 -1.87 -14.36
CA THR A 67 0.70 -0.58 -14.64
C THR A 67 -0.31 0.56 -14.58
N ILE A 68 -0.17 1.45 -13.59
CA ILE A 68 -0.97 2.67 -13.50
C ILE A 68 -0.36 3.74 -14.42
N VAL A 69 -1.14 4.22 -15.39
CA VAL A 69 -0.75 5.31 -16.29
C VAL A 69 -1.62 6.54 -16.04
N PRO A 70 -1.07 7.76 -16.14
CA PRO A 70 -1.88 8.98 -16.07
C PRO A 70 -2.95 8.97 -17.16
N LEU A 71 -4.19 9.27 -16.79
CA LEU A 71 -5.22 9.55 -17.78
C LEU A 71 -4.86 10.88 -18.44
N ARG A 72 -4.64 10.87 -19.77
CA ARG A 72 -4.52 12.12 -20.51
C ARG A 72 -5.88 12.81 -20.50
N ALA A 73 -5.97 13.91 -19.75
CA ALA A 73 -7.08 14.84 -19.92
C ALA A 73 -7.03 15.33 -21.39
N GLY A 74 -8.13 15.15 -22.12
CA GLY A 74 -8.24 15.50 -23.52
C GLY A 74 -7.95 16.98 -23.75
N ALA A 75 -7.32 17.26 -24.90
CA ALA A 75 -7.09 18.60 -25.46
C ALA A 75 -8.40 19.26 -25.90
#